data_AF-A0A2G5X026-F1
#
_entry.id   AF-A0A2G5X026-F1
#
_cell.length_a   1.000
_cell.length_b   1.000
_cell.length_c   1.000
_cell.angle_alpha   90.00
_cell.angle_beta   90.00
_cell.angle_gamma   90.00
#
_symmetry.space_group_name_H-M   'P 1'
#
loop_
_entity.id
_entity.type
_entity.pdbx_description
1 polymer ?
#
loop_
_entity_poly.entity_id
_entity_poly.type
_entity_poly.pdbx_seq_one_letter_code
_entity_poly.pdbx_strand_id
1 'polypeptide(L)'
;MKPAKAKVKSGNQSVLNTDAFDKRRFNEIYSMSQSLQKLKVDGELPTFEPLLADIWASLYKMKPELSEDDIPDDLQVNKSFMEKIMNDDSFESYRKYTRLDDLSSAIGTVKFGEKTKEWLAEQKGRDEDLEKKMQEIQAMQRQLQKQDRQNRAGKGSEELQEDLKDAMSDLGSQLHQTLQNNSHSFSEAMSQAMQETKQAKDSLKSLVGGTSAGSGDAELKKVPLRDQISLVEKIASDKQMKEIADWAGRFKQIARKKQKSKHSDSMERSGVTLGNDIERLLPMELGLYTHPITKNDFLRRFVEGQTMQYEQKGHEVLGKGPIVLCLDQSGSMHKLDTKSKGFTLALMSIARKQKRDFCLILFSTRTQIFKYERGKIKSSDMINLAQTFLGGGTDFTLPLERAMNVINESRFKQADLVFITDGEDKVQDSFLESFNKKKKEKNCNVLSLTIGSNIKTVNQFSDKVVQVKDFDDVGSFTAFEI
;
A
#
# COMPACT_ATOMS: atom_id res chain seq x y z
N MET A 1 25.70 33.56 12.45
CA MET A 1 26.05 32.58 13.50
C MET A 1 25.08 31.42 13.40
N LYS A 2 25.58 30.20 13.14
CA LYS A 2 24.75 28.97 13.13
C LYS A 2 24.33 28.66 14.58
N PRO A 3 23.09 28.24 14.85
CA PRO A 3 22.72 27.84 16.20
C PRO A 3 23.52 26.60 16.57
N ALA A 4 24.18 26.67 17.73
CA ALA A 4 24.96 25.59 18.29
C ALA A 4 24.03 24.39 18.51
N LYS A 5 24.33 23.26 17.86
CA LYS A 5 23.75 21.96 18.21
C LYS A 5 24.13 21.68 19.67
N ALA A 6 23.16 21.76 20.57
CA ALA A 6 23.31 21.24 21.92
C ALA A 6 23.66 19.75 21.79
N LYS A 7 24.91 19.39 22.08
CA LYS A 7 25.32 18.00 22.29
C LYS A 7 24.65 17.55 23.58
N VAL A 8 23.44 16.98 23.47
CA VAL A 8 22.91 16.12 24.53
C VAL A 8 23.85 14.92 24.58
N LYS A 9 24.50 14.70 25.72
CA LYS A 9 25.26 13.47 26.00
C LYS A 9 24.25 12.30 26.01
N SER A 10 23.92 11.74 24.85
CA SER A 10 23.11 10.52 24.74
C SER A 10 24.01 9.31 25.04
N GLY A 11 24.35 9.15 26.33
CA GLY A 11 24.85 7.88 26.84
C GLY A 11 23.83 6.78 26.57
N ASN A 12 24.33 5.56 26.50
CA ASN A 12 23.65 4.33 26.12
C ASN A 12 22.41 4.01 26.99
N GLN A 13 21.26 4.66 26.75
CA GLN A 13 20.01 4.37 27.47
C GLN A 13 19.23 3.29 26.71
N SER A 14 19.55 2.04 26.99
CA SER A 14 18.86 0.86 26.46
C SER A 14 18.96 -0.26 27.49
N VAL A 15 17.89 -1.03 27.64
CA VAL A 15 17.88 -2.22 28.51
C VAL A 15 18.22 -3.50 27.75
N LEU A 16 18.56 -3.38 26.47
CA LEU A 16 18.94 -4.48 25.58
C LEU A 16 20.40 -4.38 25.18
N ASN A 17 20.93 -5.48 24.63
CA ASN A 17 22.24 -5.59 24.00
C ASN A 17 22.35 -4.77 22.68
N THR A 18 22.03 -3.47 22.72
CA THR A 18 22.09 -2.57 21.57
C THR A 18 23.47 -1.98 21.34
N ASP A 19 23.86 -1.87 20.07
CA ASP A 19 25.14 -1.29 19.66
C ASP A 19 24.96 0.09 18.99
N ALA A 20 26.06 0.66 18.51
CA ALA A 20 26.03 1.95 17.81
C ALA A 20 25.28 1.91 16.47
N PHE A 21 25.21 0.74 15.82
CA PHE A 21 24.46 0.56 14.58
C PHE A 21 22.96 0.57 14.86
N ASP A 22 22.49 -0.18 15.86
CA ASP A 22 21.07 -0.24 16.24
C ASP A 22 20.52 1.14 16.53
N LYS A 23 21.24 1.93 17.34
CA LYS A 23 20.84 3.31 17.66
C LYS A 23 20.75 4.18 16.42
N ARG A 24 21.74 4.10 15.53
CA ARG A 24 21.72 4.89 14.29
C ARG A 24 20.52 4.50 13.45
N ARG A 25 20.27 3.19 13.30
CA ARG A 25 19.18 2.68 12.47
C ARG A 25 17.80 3.03 13.04
N PHE A 26 17.61 2.89 14.34
CA PHE A 26 16.38 3.33 15.00
C PHE A 26 16.14 4.82 14.81
N ASN A 27 17.17 5.67 14.99
CA ASN A 27 17.03 7.11 14.77
C ASN A 27 16.63 7.46 13.32
N GLU A 28 17.14 6.73 12.32
CA GLU A 28 16.70 6.87 10.94
C GLU A 28 15.21 6.53 10.79
N ILE A 29 14.76 5.39 11.33
CA ILE A 29 13.36 4.95 11.28
C ILE A 29 12.44 5.94 12.02
N TYR A 30 12.86 6.37 13.20
CA TYR A 30 12.17 7.37 14.02
C TYR A 30 11.97 8.68 13.24
N SER A 31 12.97 9.13 12.47
CA SER A 31 12.84 10.32 11.63
C SER A 31 11.87 10.15 10.44
N MET A 32 11.62 8.91 10.01
CA MET A 32 10.73 8.59 8.88
C MET A 32 9.27 8.39 9.31
N SER A 33 9.01 8.00 10.57
CA SER A 33 7.69 7.70 11.11
C SER A 33 7.10 8.90 11.87
N GLN A 34 5.95 9.41 11.42
CA GLN A 34 5.23 10.43 12.17
C GLN A 34 4.54 9.84 13.40
N SER A 35 4.12 8.58 13.35
CA SER A 35 3.48 7.91 14.47
C SER A 35 4.45 7.68 15.63
N LEU A 36 5.70 7.25 15.38
CA LEU A 36 6.72 7.15 16.44
C LEU A 36 7.02 8.50 17.08
N GLN A 37 7.07 9.57 16.29
CA GLN A 37 7.29 10.92 16.81
C GLN A 37 6.13 11.41 17.68
N LYS A 38 4.88 11.12 17.29
CA LYS A 38 3.71 11.40 18.11
C LYS A 38 3.72 10.60 19.41
N LEU A 39 4.05 9.31 19.34
CA LEU A 39 4.14 8.44 20.51
C LEU A 39 5.17 8.92 21.54
N LYS A 40 6.28 9.54 21.11
CA LYS A 40 7.22 10.19 22.04
C LYS A 40 6.57 11.36 22.79
N VAL A 41 5.82 12.21 22.08
CA VAL A 41 5.20 13.42 22.66
C VAL A 41 4.04 13.04 23.58
N ASP A 42 3.23 12.08 23.15
CA ASP A 42 2.08 11.60 23.91
C ASP A 42 2.45 10.51 24.93
N GLY A 43 3.72 10.09 24.95
CA GLY A 43 4.25 9.09 25.86
C GLY A 43 4.25 9.63 27.27
N GLU A 44 3.57 8.91 28.16
CA GLU A 44 3.37 9.38 29.54
C GLU A 44 4.55 9.08 30.46
N LEU A 45 5.45 8.18 30.00
CA LEU A 45 6.70 7.84 30.67
C LEU A 45 7.84 8.70 30.13
N PRO A 46 8.73 9.21 30.99
CA PRO A 46 9.91 9.95 30.53
C PRO A 46 10.86 9.12 29.66
N THR A 47 10.89 7.81 29.91
CA THR A 47 11.74 6.83 29.25
C THR A 47 11.05 6.17 28.06
N PHE A 48 9.94 6.72 27.58
CA PHE A 48 9.15 6.12 26.50
C PHE A 48 9.90 6.08 25.16
N GLU A 49 10.71 7.09 24.83
CA GLU A 49 11.55 7.04 23.63
C GLU A 49 12.63 5.93 23.71
N PRO A 50 13.40 5.81 24.81
CA PRO A 50 14.24 4.63 25.04
C PRO A 50 13.48 3.30 24.96
N LEU A 51 12.25 3.23 25.50
CA LEU A 51 11.42 2.03 25.42
C LEU A 51 11.05 1.68 23.98
N LEU A 52 10.68 2.66 23.15
CA LEU A 52 10.43 2.43 21.72
C LEU A 52 11.68 1.95 20.99
N ALA A 53 12.86 2.46 21.35
CA ALA A 53 14.13 1.98 20.80
C ALA A 53 14.40 0.52 21.18
N ASP A 54 14.14 0.14 22.43
CA ASP A 54 14.28 -1.22 22.94
C ASP A 54 13.27 -2.17 22.28
N ILE A 55 12.00 -1.78 22.17
CA ILE A 55 10.97 -2.54 21.45
C ILE A 55 11.42 -2.78 20.00
N TRP A 56 11.86 -1.73 19.30
CA TRP A 56 12.35 -1.86 17.93
C TRP A 56 13.53 -2.83 17.83
N ALA A 57 14.53 -2.69 18.70
CA ALA A 57 15.70 -3.54 18.70
C ALA A 57 15.34 -5.01 18.99
N SER A 58 14.40 -5.26 19.90
CA SER A 58 13.92 -6.62 20.19
C SER A 58 13.22 -7.28 18.99
N LEU A 59 12.46 -6.50 18.22
CA LEU A 59 11.78 -6.98 17.02
C LEU A 59 12.73 -7.16 15.83
N TYR A 60 13.73 -6.28 15.68
CA TYR A 60 14.60 -6.24 14.50
C TYR A 60 15.83 -7.16 14.60
N LYS A 61 16.51 -7.19 15.75
CA LYS A 61 17.83 -7.84 15.89
C LYS A 61 17.77 -9.35 15.67
N MET A 62 18.92 -9.93 15.29
CA MET A 62 19.06 -11.38 15.12
C MET A 62 18.87 -12.16 16.44
N LYS A 63 19.46 -11.65 17.53
CA LYS A 63 19.41 -12.24 18.87
C LYS A 63 19.37 -11.11 19.92
N PRO A 64 18.19 -10.55 20.22
CA PRO A 64 18.03 -9.58 21.27
C PRO A 64 18.16 -10.26 22.63
N GLU A 65 18.93 -9.65 23.52
CA GLU A 65 19.10 -10.10 24.90
C GLU A 65 18.98 -8.87 25.79
N LEU A 66 18.39 -9.05 26.97
CA LEU A 66 18.43 -8.03 28.00
C LEU A 66 19.88 -7.81 28.42
N SER A 67 20.26 -6.56 28.65
CA SER A 67 21.62 -6.22 29.06
C SER A 67 21.94 -6.87 30.40
N GLU A 68 23.11 -7.52 30.49
CA GLU A 68 23.67 -8.05 31.74
C GLU A 68 24.40 -6.97 32.55
N ASP A 69 24.70 -5.82 31.93
CA ASP A 69 25.33 -4.67 32.57
C ASP A 69 24.38 -4.00 33.58
N ASP A 70 24.94 -3.26 34.55
CA ASP A 70 24.16 -2.45 35.51
C ASP A 70 23.25 -1.45 34.77
N ILE A 71 21.97 -1.77 34.71
CA ILE A 71 20.93 -0.94 34.09
C ILE A 71 20.66 0.24 35.02
N PRO A 72 20.78 1.48 34.53
CA PRO A 72 20.43 2.68 35.30
C PRO A 72 19.04 2.59 35.92
N ASP A 73 18.89 3.06 37.16
CA ASP A 73 17.63 2.96 37.93
C ASP A 73 16.45 3.61 37.19
N ASP A 74 16.70 4.66 36.40
CA ASP A 74 15.71 5.33 35.57
C ASP A 74 15.11 4.43 34.47
N LEU A 75 15.80 3.36 34.06
CA LEU A 75 15.37 2.43 33.01
C LEU A 75 14.75 1.13 33.55
N GLN A 76 14.62 0.95 34.86
CA GLN A 76 14.04 -0.27 35.45
C GLN A 76 12.58 -0.51 35.00
N VAL A 77 11.83 0.57 34.78
CA VAL A 77 10.48 0.51 34.18
C VAL A 77 10.55 -0.12 32.79
N ASN A 78 11.47 0.35 31.94
CA ASN A 78 11.64 -0.17 30.59
C ASN A 78 12.06 -1.64 30.62
N LYS A 79 12.97 -2.01 31.54
CA LYS A 79 13.40 -3.39 31.74
C LYS A 79 12.22 -4.31 32.02
N SER A 80 11.32 -3.91 32.92
CA SER A 80 10.11 -4.69 33.27
C SER A 80 9.19 -4.92 32.07
N PHE A 81 8.96 -3.88 31.25
CA PHE A 81 8.19 -4.04 30.01
C PHE A 81 8.89 -4.97 29.02
N MET A 82 10.19 -4.81 28.82
CA MET A 82 10.96 -5.61 27.87
C MET A 82 11.08 -7.08 28.30
N GLU A 83 11.30 -7.34 29.59
CA GLU A 83 11.24 -8.68 30.17
C GLU A 83 9.89 -9.34 29.88
N LYS A 84 8.80 -8.60 30.09
CA LYS A 84 7.46 -9.13 29.84
C LYS A 84 7.19 -9.40 28.36
N ILE A 85 7.61 -8.50 27.47
CA ILE A 85 7.49 -8.67 26.02
C ILE A 85 8.32 -9.86 25.53
N MET A 86 9.57 -9.98 25.98
CA MET A 86 10.51 -10.99 25.48
C MET A 86 10.25 -12.39 26.03
N ASN A 87 9.71 -12.49 27.25
CA ASN A 87 9.34 -13.78 27.88
C ASN A 87 7.95 -14.27 27.47
N ASP A 88 7.22 -13.55 26.64
CA ASP A 88 5.94 -14.02 26.12
C ASP A 88 6.14 -15.17 25.11
N ASP A 89 5.42 -16.28 25.29
CA ASP A 89 5.54 -17.48 24.43
C ASP A 89 5.32 -17.17 22.94
N SER A 90 4.52 -16.14 22.65
CA SER A 90 4.20 -15.74 21.27
C SER A 90 5.29 -14.86 20.64
N PHE A 91 6.18 -14.27 21.43
CA PHE A 91 7.18 -13.29 20.98
C PHE A 91 8.14 -13.86 19.93
N GLU A 92 8.62 -15.10 20.10
CA GLU A 92 9.53 -15.70 19.12
C GLU A 92 8.83 -16.02 17.80
N SER A 93 7.54 -16.33 17.84
CA SER A 93 6.72 -16.44 16.62
C SER A 93 6.63 -15.10 15.90
N TYR A 94 6.58 -14.00 16.66
CA TYR A 94 6.49 -12.65 16.12
C TYR A 94 7.78 -12.22 15.45
N ARG A 95 8.91 -12.54 16.06
CA ARG A 95 10.24 -12.26 15.52
C ARG A 95 10.52 -12.93 14.19
N LYS A 96 9.87 -14.05 13.87
CA LYS A 96 9.95 -14.66 12.52
C LYS A 96 9.48 -13.71 11.41
N TYR A 97 8.66 -12.70 11.73
CA TYR A 97 8.12 -11.73 10.78
C TYR A 97 8.84 -10.37 10.78
N THR A 98 9.50 -10.01 11.89
CA THR A 98 10.13 -8.69 12.08
C THR A 98 11.66 -8.74 11.97
N ARG A 99 12.29 -9.88 12.25
CA ARG A 99 13.75 -10.04 12.27
C ARG A 99 14.38 -9.60 10.94
N LEU A 100 15.29 -8.64 11.02
CA LEU A 100 15.97 -7.99 9.89
C LEU A 100 15.03 -7.33 8.86
N ASP A 101 13.76 -7.09 9.21
CA ASP A 101 12.79 -6.38 8.37
C ASP A 101 12.46 -5.04 9.01
N ASP A 102 13.07 -3.97 8.49
CA ASP A 102 12.91 -2.62 9.03
C ASP A 102 11.45 -2.16 9.04
N LEU A 103 10.67 -2.51 8.00
CA LEU A 103 9.28 -2.11 7.89
C LEU A 103 8.42 -2.78 8.95
N SER A 104 8.45 -4.12 9.04
CA SER A 104 7.71 -4.89 10.04
C SER A 104 8.10 -4.45 11.45
N SER A 105 9.40 -4.23 11.70
CA SER A 105 9.89 -3.80 13.01
C SER A 105 9.43 -2.39 13.36
N ALA A 106 9.45 -1.46 12.40
CA ALA A 106 8.95 -0.10 12.60
C ALA A 106 7.44 -0.07 12.90
N ILE A 107 6.63 -0.77 12.10
CA ILE A 107 5.18 -0.89 12.31
C ILE A 107 4.92 -1.57 13.67
N GLY A 108 5.62 -2.67 13.96
CA GLY A 108 5.53 -3.37 15.22
C GLY A 108 5.85 -2.47 16.41
N THR A 109 6.88 -1.64 16.32
CA THR A 109 7.23 -0.68 17.37
C THR A 109 6.14 0.35 17.60
N VAL A 110 5.54 0.89 16.53
CA VAL A 110 4.39 1.80 16.65
C VAL A 110 3.23 1.11 17.36
N LYS A 111 2.88 -0.11 16.95
CA LYS A 111 1.74 -0.85 17.50
C LYS A 111 1.94 -1.29 18.95
N PHE A 112 3.13 -1.78 19.27
CA PHE A 112 3.51 -2.10 20.64
C PHE A 112 3.48 -0.83 21.51
N GLY A 113 4.05 0.28 21.03
CA GLY A 113 3.99 1.57 21.72
C GLY A 113 2.57 2.09 21.95
N GLU A 114 1.70 2.05 20.93
CA GLU A 114 0.27 2.40 21.05
C GLU A 114 -0.41 1.54 22.13
N LYS A 115 -0.24 0.22 22.10
CA LYS A 115 -0.85 -0.70 23.06
C LYS A 115 -0.28 -0.58 24.47
N THR A 116 1.03 -0.33 24.63
CA THR A 116 1.64 -0.05 25.93
C THR A 116 1.08 1.24 26.52
N LYS A 117 0.90 2.29 25.71
CA LYS A 117 0.28 3.55 26.13
C LYS A 117 -1.19 3.36 26.53
N GLU A 118 -1.98 2.67 25.71
CA GLU A 118 -3.39 2.35 26.01
C GLU A 118 -3.50 1.57 27.32
N TRP A 119 -2.68 0.53 27.50
CA TRP A 119 -2.66 -0.26 28.72
C TRP A 119 -2.26 0.56 29.95
N LEU A 120 -1.24 1.43 29.84
CA LEU A 120 -0.83 2.33 30.92
C LEU A 120 -1.96 3.29 31.33
N ALA A 121 -2.66 3.87 30.36
CA ALA A 121 -3.79 4.75 30.61
C ALA A 121 -4.93 4.00 31.34
N GLU A 122 -5.20 2.75 30.96
CA GLU A 122 -6.17 1.90 31.66
C GLU A 122 -5.75 1.58 33.10
N GLN A 123 -4.46 1.32 33.35
CA GLN A 123 -3.98 1.04 34.71
C GLN A 123 -4.06 2.28 35.60
N LYS A 124 -3.71 3.46 35.08
CA LYS A 124 -3.88 4.72 35.81
C LYS A 124 -5.32 4.97 36.25
N GLY A 125 -6.28 4.71 35.36
CA GLY A 125 -7.70 4.85 35.69
C GLY A 125 -8.20 3.89 36.77
N ARG A 126 -7.42 2.84 37.10
CA ARG A 126 -7.75 1.84 38.14
C ARG A 126 -6.94 2.04 39.43
N ASP A 127 -5.77 2.66 39.36
CA ASP A 127 -4.85 2.87 40.47
C ASP A 127 -4.55 4.37 40.63
N GLU A 128 -5.28 5.02 41.55
CA GLU A 128 -5.11 6.44 41.86
C GLU A 128 -3.69 6.77 42.39
N ASP A 129 -3.02 5.81 43.03
CA ASP A 129 -1.65 5.99 43.54
C ASP A 129 -0.65 6.03 42.39
N LEU A 130 -0.81 5.12 41.42
CA LEU A 130 -0.01 5.12 40.18
C LEU A 130 -0.18 6.43 39.40
N GLU A 131 -1.41 6.95 39.32
CA GLU A 131 -1.67 8.23 38.65
C GLU A 131 -0.92 9.38 39.35
N LYS A 132 -1.01 9.48 40.69
CA LYS A 132 -0.34 10.53 41.46
C LYS A 132 1.17 10.50 41.28
N LYS A 133 1.81 9.33 41.43
CA LYS A 133 3.27 9.19 41.27
C LYS A 133 3.72 9.59 39.87
N MET A 134 2.97 9.22 38.83
CA MET A 134 3.29 9.62 37.46
C MET A 134 3.13 11.13 37.24
N GLN A 135 2.14 11.79 37.85
CA GLN A 135 1.99 13.25 37.80
C GLN A 135 3.13 13.97 38.55
N GLU A 136 3.55 13.45 39.70
CA GLU A 136 4.66 13.99 40.49
C GLU A 136 5.99 13.92 39.72
N ILE A 137 6.31 12.77 39.11
CA ILE A 137 7.49 12.60 38.25
C ILE A 137 7.47 13.58 37.07
N GLN A 138 6.32 13.76 36.42
CA GLN A 138 6.20 14.73 35.33
C GLN A 138 6.38 16.17 35.80
N ALA A 139 5.90 16.52 37.00
CA ALA A 139 6.10 17.84 37.59
C ALA A 139 7.58 18.11 37.92
N MET A 140 8.25 17.16 38.57
CA MET A 140 9.68 17.21 38.89
C MET A 140 10.53 17.39 37.62
N GLN A 141 10.22 16.65 36.55
CA GLN A 141 10.94 16.79 35.28
C GLN A 141 10.74 18.15 34.60
N ARG A 142 9.51 18.68 34.62
CA ARG A 142 9.24 20.03 34.09
C ARG A 142 10.01 21.09 34.89
N GLN A 143 10.19 20.88 36.19
CA GLN A 143 10.97 21.77 37.06
C GLN A 143 12.47 21.71 36.74
N LEU A 144 13.03 20.50 36.60
CA LEU A 144 14.42 20.28 36.16
C LEU A 144 14.71 20.91 34.79
N GLN A 145 13.84 20.67 33.79
CA GLN A 145 14.00 21.25 32.46
C GLN A 145 13.95 22.79 32.47
N LYS A 146 13.18 23.40 33.38
CA LYS A 146 13.15 24.87 33.55
C LYS A 146 14.43 25.40 34.20
N GLN A 147 14.99 24.69 35.19
CA GLN A 147 16.24 25.08 35.85
C GLN A 147 17.44 24.97 34.90
N ASP A 148 17.52 23.91 34.10
CA ASP A 148 18.56 23.73 33.07
C ASP A 148 18.52 24.83 32.01
N ARG A 149 17.33 25.22 31.55
CA ARG A 149 17.15 26.33 30.60
C ARG A 149 17.54 27.70 31.19
N GLN A 150 17.50 27.85 32.51
CA GLN A 150 17.86 29.08 33.22
C GLN A 150 19.33 29.13 33.65
N ASN A 151 20.16 28.15 33.29
CA ASN A 151 21.59 28.06 33.67
C ASN A 151 21.82 28.22 35.19
N ARG A 152 20.87 27.80 36.01
CA ARG A 152 21.00 27.79 37.48
C ARG A 152 21.35 26.37 37.94
N ALA A 153 22.54 25.90 37.60
CA ALA A 153 23.08 24.67 38.18
C ALA A 153 23.62 25.00 39.59
N GLY A 154 22.98 24.48 40.63
CA GLY A 154 23.34 24.68 42.03
C GLY A 154 22.92 23.47 42.87
N LYS A 155 23.21 23.45 44.19
CA LYS A 155 22.88 22.30 45.06
C LYS A 155 21.42 21.82 44.97
N GLY A 156 20.47 22.74 44.76
CA GLY A 156 19.06 22.38 44.59
C GLY A 156 18.71 21.66 43.28
N SER A 157 19.59 21.64 42.26
CA SER A 157 19.39 20.80 41.07
C SER A 157 19.93 19.39 41.26
N GLU A 158 20.89 19.19 42.18
CA GLU A 158 21.41 17.87 42.54
C GLU A 158 20.41 17.12 43.43
N GLU A 159 19.85 17.78 44.46
CA GLU A 159 18.78 17.22 45.31
C GLU A 159 17.54 16.83 44.48
N LEU A 160 17.06 17.70 43.58
CA LEU A 160 15.93 17.37 42.70
C LEU A 160 16.21 16.22 41.73
N GLN A 161 17.47 16.00 41.33
CA GLN A 161 17.85 14.86 40.50
C GLN A 161 17.82 13.55 41.30
N GLU A 162 18.24 13.59 42.55
CA GLU A 162 18.19 12.45 43.47
C GLU A 162 16.74 12.09 43.82
N ASP A 163 15.91 13.08 44.18
CA ASP A 163 14.46 12.88 44.44
C ASP A 163 13.74 12.29 43.21
N LEU A 164 14.05 12.78 42.00
CA LEU A 164 13.49 12.23 40.77
C LEU A 164 13.91 10.78 40.57
N LYS A 165 15.15 10.42 40.90
CA LYS A 165 15.67 9.07 40.75
C LYS A 165 14.96 8.11 41.69
N ASP A 166 14.76 8.50 42.95
CA ASP A 166 14.04 7.70 43.94
C ASP A 166 12.55 7.53 43.55
N ALA A 167 11.89 8.60 43.10
CA ALA A 167 10.52 8.52 42.60
C ALA A 167 10.39 7.61 41.36
N MET A 168 11.36 7.65 40.45
CA MET A 168 11.40 6.75 39.29
C MET A 168 11.62 5.28 39.69
N SER A 169 12.44 5.02 40.71
CA SER A 169 12.64 3.67 41.27
C SER A 169 11.35 3.14 41.90
N ASP A 170 10.65 3.94 42.71
CA ASP A 170 9.37 3.57 43.31
C ASP A 170 8.30 3.30 42.25
N LEU A 171 8.17 4.18 41.25
CA LEU A 171 7.30 3.95 40.09
C LEU A 171 7.65 2.63 39.36
N GLY A 172 8.94 2.35 39.20
CA GLY A 172 9.44 1.10 38.63
C GLY A 172 8.94 -0.12 39.37
N SER A 173 9.02 -0.12 40.70
CA SER A 173 8.56 -1.21 41.54
C SER A 173 7.05 -1.44 41.45
N GLN A 174 6.26 -0.36 41.46
CA GLN A 174 4.79 -0.44 41.36
C GLN A 174 4.35 -0.90 39.98
N LEU A 175 4.93 -0.35 38.91
CA LEU A 175 4.64 -0.79 37.54
C LEU A 175 5.05 -2.25 37.33
N HIS A 176 6.16 -2.70 37.91
CA HIS A 176 6.56 -4.10 37.88
C HIS A 176 5.49 -4.99 38.52
N GLN A 177 5.02 -4.63 39.73
CA GLN A 177 3.96 -5.36 40.41
C GLN A 177 2.64 -5.36 39.61
N THR A 178 2.26 -4.21 39.05
CA THR A 178 1.06 -4.06 38.21
C THR A 178 1.16 -4.88 36.93
N LEU A 179 2.34 -4.94 36.29
CA LEU A 179 2.62 -5.78 35.14
C LEU A 179 2.53 -7.27 35.48
N GLN A 180 2.99 -7.69 36.66
CA GLN A 180 2.84 -9.08 37.10
C GLN A 180 1.37 -9.43 37.38
N ASN A 181 0.65 -8.57 38.11
CA ASN A 181 -0.74 -8.78 38.46
C ASN A 181 -1.68 -8.76 37.24
N ASN A 182 -1.40 -7.91 36.26
CA ASN A 182 -2.18 -7.75 35.03
C ASN A 182 -1.45 -8.32 33.80
N SER A 183 -0.63 -9.34 34.02
CA SER A 183 0.22 -9.98 33.00
C SER A 183 -0.57 -10.46 31.78
N HIS A 184 -1.77 -10.99 31.99
CA HIS A 184 -2.60 -11.50 30.89
C HIS A 184 -3.13 -10.39 29.98
N SER A 185 -3.63 -9.28 30.55
CA SER A 185 -4.16 -8.17 29.74
C SER A 185 -3.05 -7.48 28.95
N PHE A 186 -1.85 -7.36 29.51
CA PHE A 186 -0.70 -6.82 28.79
C PHE A 186 -0.29 -7.74 27.63
N SER A 187 -0.20 -9.06 27.86
CA SER A 187 0.10 -10.05 26.81
C SER A 187 -0.95 -10.03 25.68
N GLU A 188 -2.24 -9.93 26.03
CA GLU A 188 -3.32 -9.79 25.05
C GLU A 188 -3.15 -8.51 24.19
N ALA A 189 -2.82 -7.38 24.82
CA ALA A 189 -2.56 -6.13 24.11
C ALA A 189 -1.37 -6.25 23.14
N MET A 190 -0.28 -6.93 23.53
CA MET A 190 0.87 -7.20 22.65
C MET A 190 0.51 -8.14 21.48
N SER A 191 -0.32 -9.15 21.75
CA SER A 191 -0.84 -10.04 20.70
C SER A 191 -1.71 -9.29 19.68
N GLN A 192 -2.56 -8.37 20.14
CA GLN A 192 -3.32 -7.47 19.27
C GLN A 192 -2.39 -6.55 18.45
N ALA A 193 -1.38 -5.94 19.08
CA ALA A 193 -0.39 -5.13 18.36
C ALA A 193 0.28 -5.91 17.23
N MET A 194 0.59 -7.18 17.45
CA MET A 194 1.17 -8.04 16.43
C MET A 194 0.20 -8.33 15.28
N GLN A 195 -1.05 -8.66 15.60
CA GLN A 195 -2.07 -8.89 14.57
C GLN A 195 -2.27 -7.63 13.71
N GLU A 196 -2.35 -6.47 14.34
CA GLU A 196 -2.41 -5.17 13.65
C GLU A 196 -1.18 -4.90 12.79
N THR A 197 0.02 -5.27 13.27
CA THR A 197 1.27 -5.14 12.51
C THR A 197 1.24 -5.94 11.22
N LYS A 198 0.80 -7.21 11.32
CA LYS A 198 0.68 -8.09 10.16
C LYS A 198 -0.37 -7.58 9.18
N GLN A 199 -1.54 -7.18 9.68
CA GLN A 199 -2.62 -6.61 8.85
C GLN A 199 -2.16 -5.35 8.13
N ALA A 200 -1.45 -4.45 8.82
CA ALA A 200 -0.96 -3.20 8.24
C ALA A 200 0.02 -3.44 7.08
N LYS A 201 0.96 -4.38 7.23
CA LYS A 201 1.89 -4.76 6.16
C LYS A 201 1.17 -5.50 5.01
N ASP A 202 0.19 -6.34 5.30
CA ASP A 202 -0.63 -7.02 4.27
C ASP A 202 -1.51 -6.03 3.48
N SER A 203 -2.09 -5.02 4.13
CA SER A 203 -2.82 -3.94 3.46
C SER A 203 -1.89 -3.09 2.59
N LEU A 204 -0.67 -2.76 3.06
CA LEU A 204 0.33 -2.09 2.23
C LEU A 204 0.70 -2.94 1.00
N LYS A 205 0.90 -4.24 1.20
CA LYS A 205 1.16 -5.20 0.11
C LYS A 205 0.01 -5.25 -0.88
N SER A 206 -1.23 -5.15 -0.44
CA SER A 206 -2.41 -5.10 -1.31
C SER A 206 -2.45 -3.80 -2.13
N LEU A 207 -2.12 -2.67 -1.50
CA LEU A 207 -2.08 -1.36 -2.13
C LEU A 207 -0.94 -1.21 -3.15
N VAL A 208 0.28 -1.64 -2.80
CA VAL A 208 1.50 -1.44 -3.59
C VAL A 208 1.83 -2.64 -4.48
N GLY A 209 1.35 -3.83 -4.12
CA GLY A 209 1.67 -5.08 -4.80
C GLY A 209 1.31 -5.08 -6.28
N GLY A 210 2.07 -5.83 -7.06
CA GLY A 210 1.84 -6.01 -8.49
C GLY A 210 0.74 -7.02 -8.79
N THR A 211 0.39 -7.14 -10.07
CA THR A 211 -0.54 -8.18 -10.58
C THR A 211 0.11 -9.55 -10.81
N SER A 212 1.31 -9.81 -10.29
CA SER A 212 2.01 -11.11 -10.42
C SER A 212 1.99 -11.89 -9.10
N ALA A 213 1.89 -13.23 -9.17
CA ALA A 213 1.97 -14.12 -8.00
C ALA A 213 3.24 -13.84 -7.19
N GLY A 214 3.13 -13.73 -5.86
CA GLY A 214 4.29 -13.57 -4.98
C GLY A 214 5.07 -12.26 -5.20
N SER A 215 4.68 -11.40 -6.15
CA SER A 215 5.42 -10.17 -6.47
C SER A 215 5.22 -9.04 -5.46
N GLY A 216 4.32 -9.21 -4.48
CA GLY A 216 4.01 -8.17 -3.50
C GLY A 216 5.26 -7.68 -2.76
N ASP A 217 6.07 -8.60 -2.23
CA ASP A 217 7.29 -8.22 -1.50
C ASP A 217 8.37 -7.66 -2.43
N ALA A 218 8.45 -8.14 -3.67
CA ALA A 218 9.39 -7.66 -4.67
C ALA A 218 9.05 -6.24 -5.16
N GLU A 219 7.77 -5.91 -5.32
CA GLU A 219 7.31 -4.55 -5.66
C GLU A 219 7.43 -3.61 -4.46
N LEU A 220 7.17 -4.11 -3.25
CA LEU A 220 7.36 -3.36 -2.01
C LEU A 220 8.81 -2.88 -1.86
N LYS A 221 9.79 -3.78 -2.11
CA LYS A 221 11.22 -3.46 -2.06
C LYS A 221 11.65 -2.35 -3.03
N LYS A 222 10.86 -2.05 -4.07
CA LYS A 222 11.14 -0.95 -5.01
C LYS A 222 10.67 0.41 -4.49
N VAL A 223 9.81 0.44 -3.48
CA VAL A 223 9.35 1.66 -2.83
C VAL A 223 10.34 2.03 -1.72
N PRO A 224 10.79 3.29 -1.60
CA PRO A 224 11.65 3.71 -0.50
C PRO A 224 11.02 3.42 0.87
N LEU A 225 11.81 3.02 1.87
CA LEU A 225 11.31 2.67 3.21
C LEU A 225 10.47 3.79 3.85
N ARG A 226 10.90 5.06 3.70
CA ARG A 226 10.15 6.23 4.18
C ARG A 226 8.73 6.29 3.62
N ASP A 227 8.59 5.98 2.34
CA ASP A 227 7.30 5.99 1.65
C ASP A 227 6.44 4.79 2.09
N GLN A 228 7.06 3.63 2.33
CA GLN A 228 6.37 2.46 2.88
C GLN A 228 5.77 2.75 4.26
N ILE A 229 6.58 3.33 5.16
CA ILE A 229 6.15 3.73 6.51
C ILE A 229 5.01 4.76 6.41
N SER A 230 5.19 5.81 5.60
CA SER A 230 4.17 6.85 5.43
C SER A 230 2.84 6.29 4.90
N LEU A 231 2.87 5.36 3.94
CA LEU A 231 1.66 4.72 3.41
C LEU A 231 0.96 3.87 4.47
N VAL A 232 1.71 3.08 5.26
CA VAL A 232 1.14 2.25 6.33
C VAL A 232 0.47 3.10 7.40
N GLU A 233 1.14 4.17 7.84
CA GLU A 233 0.57 5.08 8.83
C GLU A 233 -0.76 5.67 8.32
N LYS A 234 -0.82 6.04 7.03
CA LYS A 234 -2.06 6.53 6.42
C LYS A 234 -3.14 5.46 6.35
N ILE A 235 -2.82 4.24 5.90
CA ILE A 235 -3.75 3.10 5.86
C ILE A 235 -4.31 2.79 7.26
N ALA A 236 -3.46 2.83 8.29
CA ALA A 236 -3.87 2.53 9.66
C ALA A 236 -4.76 3.63 10.25
N SER A 237 -4.49 4.90 9.92
CA SER A 237 -5.24 6.04 10.46
C SER A 237 -6.55 6.35 9.73
N ASP A 238 -6.71 5.91 8.48
CA ASP A 238 -7.80 6.29 7.59
C ASP A 238 -8.59 5.07 7.10
N LYS A 239 -9.85 4.97 7.54
CA LYS A 239 -10.76 3.88 7.14
C LYS A 239 -10.95 3.81 5.62
N GLN A 240 -11.05 4.94 4.94
CA GLN A 240 -11.23 5.00 3.49
C GLN A 240 -10.00 4.43 2.78
N MET A 241 -8.80 4.76 3.27
CA MET A 241 -7.54 4.23 2.73
C MET A 241 -7.44 2.71 2.90
N LYS A 242 -7.88 2.17 4.06
CA LYS A 242 -7.93 0.72 4.30
C LYS A 242 -8.87 0.02 3.32
N GLU A 243 -10.08 0.55 3.12
CA GLU A 243 -11.05 0.00 2.16
C GLU A 243 -10.50 0.03 0.73
N ILE A 244 -9.84 1.12 0.32
CA ILE A 244 -9.21 1.24 -1.01
C ILE A 244 -8.11 0.19 -1.17
N ALA A 245 -7.26 -0.03 -0.16
CA ALA A 245 -6.20 -1.03 -0.20
C ALA A 245 -6.76 -2.45 -0.37
N ASP A 246 -7.85 -2.78 0.33
CA ASP A 246 -8.53 -4.07 0.24
C ASP A 246 -9.13 -4.28 -1.16
N TRP A 247 -9.84 -3.28 -1.69
CA TRP A 247 -10.39 -3.33 -3.06
C TRP A 247 -9.29 -3.43 -4.11
N ALA A 248 -8.21 -2.66 -3.99
CA ALA A 248 -7.06 -2.73 -4.89
C ALA A 248 -6.45 -4.14 -4.89
N GLY A 249 -6.30 -4.77 -3.72
CA GLY A 249 -5.83 -6.14 -3.57
C GLY A 249 -6.71 -7.14 -4.33
N ARG A 250 -8.03 -7.08 -4.09
CA ARG A 250 -9.02 -7.95 -4.76
C ARG A 250 -8.99 -7.79 -6.28
N PHE A 251 -9.07 -6.56 -6.78
CA PHE A 251 -9.09 -6.28 -8.21
C PHE A 251 -7.79 -6.67 -8.91
N LYS A 252 -6.62 -6.51 -8.27
CA LYS A 252 -5.35 -7.00 -8.84
C LYS A 252 -5.30 -8.51 -8.98
N GLN A 253 -5.90 -9.26 -8.05
CA GLN A 253 -6.01 -10.73 -8.18
C GLN A 253 -6.89 -11.12 -9.37
N ILE A 254 -7.99 -10.39 -9.58
CA ILE A 254 -8.91 -10.62 -10.70
C ILE A 254 -8.25 -10.24 -12.03
N ALA A 255 -7.66 -9.06 -12.10
CA ALA A 255 -6.88 -8.59 -13.25
C ALA A 255 -5.78 -9.58 -13.65
N ARG A 256 -5.09 -10.16 -12.66
CA ARG A 256 -4.09 -11.21 -12.90
C ARG A 256 -4.69 -12.44 -13.60
N LYS A 257 -5.85 -12.92 -13.13
CA LYS A 257 -6.52 -14.09 -13.73
C LYS A 257 -6.91 -13.80 -15.19
N LYS A 258 -7.52 -12.63 -15.44
CA LYS A 258 -7.92 -12.18 -16.79
C LYS A 258 -6.75 -11.99 -17.75
N GLN A 259 -5.65 -11.41 -17.28
CA GLN A 259 -4.43 -11.24 -18.08
C GLN A 259 -3.73 -12.58 -18.38
N LYS A 260 -3.87 -13.59 -17.51
CA LYS A 260 -3.32 -14.94 -17.75
C LYS A 260 -4.15 -15.72 -18.76
N SER A 261 -5.49 -15.68 -18.69
CA SER A 261 -6.36 -16.40 -19.64
C SER A 261 -6.12 -15.94 -21.07
N LYS A 262 -6.03 -14.62 -21.31
CA LYS A 262 -5.68 -14.07 -22.63
C LYS A 262 -4.38 -14.63 -23.20
N HIS A 263 -3.38 -14.82 -22.34
CA HIS A 263 -2.10 -15.41 -22.76
C HIS A 263 -2.23 -16.91 -23.09
N SER A 264 -3.05 -17.65 -22.32
CA SER A 264 -3.34 -19.06 -22.59
C SER A 264 -4.10 -19.23 -23.91
N ASP A 265 -5.15 -18.43 -24.13
CA ASP A 265 -5.98 -18.49 -25.35
C ASP A 265 -5.16 -18.15 -26.60
N SER A 266 -4.16 -17.27 -26.50
CA SER A 266 -3.22 -16.99 -27.60
C SER A 266 -2.23 -18.12 -27.88
N MET A 267 -2.02 -19.04 -26.92
CA MET A 267 -1.17 -20.22 -27.09
C MET A 267 -1.98 -21.45 -27.54
N GLU A 268 -3.30 -21.46 -27.36
CA GLU A 268 -4.15 -22.58 -27.76
C GLU A 268 -4.33 -22.62 -29.27
N ARG A 269 -4.05 -23.79 -29.85
CA ARG A 269 -4.29 -24.15 -31.25
C ARG A 269 -5.79 -24.13 -31.53
N SER A 270 -6.34 -22.97 -31.83
CA SER A 270 -7.78 -22.73 -31.99
C SER A 270 -8.09 -22.35 -33.44
N GLY A 271 -8.32 -23.37 -34.27
CA GLY A 271 -8.66 -23.21 -35.68
C GLY A 271 -7.83 -24.10 -36.61
N VAL A 272 -8.21 -24.13 -37.88
CA VAL A 272 -7.49 -24.82 -38.96
C VAL A 272 -7.27 -23.84 -40.09
N THR A 273 -6.04 -23.74 -40.58
CA THR A 273 -5.66 -22.91 -41.72
C THR A 273 -4.81 -23.71 -42.70
N LEU A 274 -4.54 -23.17 -43.87
CA LEU A 274 -3.63 -23.74 -44.86
C LEU A 274 -2.22 -23.18 -44.67
N GLY A 275 -1.20 -24.01 -44.83
CA GLY A 275 0.19 -23.58 -44.88
C GLY A 275 1.16 -24.75 -45.01
N ASN A 276 2.40 -24.56 -44.56
CA ASN A 276 3.52 -25.47 -44.76
C ASN A 276 4.45 -25.60 -43.53
N ASP A 277 3.91 -25.45 -42.31
CA ASP A 277 4.68 -25.61 -41.06
C ASP A 277 4.49 -27.03 -40.50
N ILE A 278 5.57 -27.81 -40.49
CA ILE A 278 5.59 -29.20 -40.04
C ILE A 278 5.11 -29.34 -38.59
N GLU A 279 5.47 -28.40 -37.70
CA GLU A 279 5.14 -28.49 -36.28
C GLU A 279 3.63 -28.28 -36.00
N ARG A 280 2.91 -27.74 -36.98
CA ARG A 280 1.50 -27.38 -36.89
C ARG A 280 0.58 -28.27 -37.71
N LEU A 281 1.12 -29.17 -38.54
CA LEU A 281 0.31 -30.06 -39.38
C LEU A 281 -0.74 -30.80 -38.55
N LEU A 282 -1.95 -30.91 -39.10
CA LEU A 282 -2.98 -31.73 -38.49
C LEU A 282 -2.56 -33.21 -38.54
N PRO A 283 -3.00 -34.03 -37.55
CA PRO A 283 -2.73 -35.47 -37.56
C PRO A 283 -3.16 -36.17 -38.85
N MET A 284 -4.23 -35.69 -39.50
CA MET A 284 -4.71 -36.22 -40.78
C MET A 284 -3.71 -35.99 -41.93
N GLU A 285 -3.06 -34.83 -42.00
CA GLU A 285 -2.05 -34.54 -43.02
C GLU A 285 -0.78 -35.38 -42.81
N LEU A 286 -0.38 -35.58 -41.54
CA LEU A 286 0.70 -36.50 -41.21
C LEU A 286 0.36 -37.95 -41.63
N GLY A 287 -0.90 -38.37 -41.47
CA GLY A 287 -1.39 -39.65 -41.99
C GLY A 287 -1.23 -39.77 -43.51
N LEU A 288 -1.58 -38.72 -44.26
CA LEU A 288 -1.44 -38.70 -45.73
C LEU A 288 0.02 -38.76 -46.19
N TYR A 289 0.95 -38.21 -45.41
CA TYR A 289 2.39 -38.34 -45.67
C TYR A 289 2.92 -39.78 -45.48
N THR A 290 2.37 -40.52 -44.52
CA THR A 290 2.84 -41.89 -44.21
C THR A 290 2.44 -42.94 -45.26
N HIS A 291 1.37 -42.71 -46.02
CA HIS A 291 0.84 -43.71 -46.95
C HIS A 291 1.43 -43.56 -48.38
N PRO A 292 1.92 -44.63 -49.02
CA PRO A 292 2.65 -44.54 -50.30
C PRO A 292 1.89 -43.87 -51.44
N ILE A 293 0.57 -44.09 -51.51
CA ILE A 293 -0.29 -43.56 -52.59
C ILE A 293 -0.52 -42.05 -52.43
N THR A 294 -0.71 -41.57 -51.20
CA THR A 294 -1.08 -40.17 -50.91
C THR A 294 0.13 -39.27 -50.64
N LYS A 295 1.30 -39.85 -50.42
CA LYS A 295 2.53 -39.12 -50.07
C LYS A 295 2.91 -38.06 -51.09
N ASN A 296 2.82 -38.35 -52.39
CA ASN A 296 3.17 -37.39 -53.44
C ASN A 296 2.19 -36.21 -53.51
N ASP A 297 0.90 -36.45 -53.28
CA ASP A 297 -0.10 -35.39 -53.18
C ASP A 297 0.13 -34.50 -51.95
N PHE A 298 0.40 -35.11 -50.79
CA PHE A 298 0.78 -34.36 -49.60
C PHE A 298 2.01 -33.48 -49.84
N LEU A 299 3.10 -34.03 -50.41
CA LEU A 299 4.33 -33.27 -50.64
C LEU A 299 4.10 -32.08 -51.57
N ARG A 300 3.29 -32.27 -52.62
CA ARG A 300 2.87 -31.18 -53.51
C ARG A 300 2.10 -30.11 -52.74
N ARG A 301 1.04 -30.49 -52.01
CA ARG A 301 0.23 -29.54 -51.21
C ARG A 301 1.06 -28.83 -50.15
N PHE A 302 2.02 -29.53 -49.54
CA PHE A 302 2.90 -28.97 -48.51
C PHE A 302 3.82 -27.89 -49.09
N VAL A 303 4.44 -28.14 -50.25
CA VAL A 303 5.26 -27.13 -50.95
C VAL A 303 4.42 -25.95 -51.43
N GLU A 304 3.19 -26.20 -51.89
CA GLU A 304 2.23 -25.17 -52.33
C GLU A 304 1.59 -24.39 -51.17
N GLY A 305 1.85 -24.75 -49.90
CA GLY A 305 1.25 -24.10 -48.73
C GLY A 305 -0.24 -24.40 -48.53
N GLN A 306 -0.70 -25.54 -49.03
CA GLN A 306 -2.09 -25.99 -49.04
C GLN A 306 -2.37 -27.19 -48.10
N THR A 307 -1.45 -27.51 -47.19
CA THR A 307 -1.72 -28.52 -46.16
C THR A 307 -2.45 -27.92 -44.97
N MET A 308 -3.40 -28.68 -44.41
CA MET A 308 -4.12 -28.25 -43.22
C MET A 308 -3.24 -28.30 -41.98
N GLN A 309 -3.14 -27.18 -41.29
CA GLN A 309 -2.38 -27.04 -40.06
C GLN A 309 -3.21 -26.29 -39.01
N TYR A 310 -2.89 -26.53 -37.74
CA TYR A 310 -3.47 -25.75 -36.66
C TYR A 310 -3.18 -24.27 -36.87
N GLU A 311 -4.24 -23.46 -36.81
CA GLU A 311 -4.09 -22.02 -36.83
C GLU A 311 -3.43 -21.59 -35.51
N GLN A 312 -2.19 -21.11 -35.61
CA GLN A 312 -1.61 -20.37 -34.50
C GLN A 312 -2.05 -18.93 -34.70
N LYS A 313 -3.04 -18.48 -33.93
CA LYS A 313 -3.20 -17.05 -33.71
C LYS A 313 -1.87 -16.58 -33.15
N GLY A 314 -1.14 -15.80 -33.94
CA GLY A 314 0.11 -15.21 -33.48
C GLY A 314 -0.13 -14.47 -32.17
N HIS A 315 0.94 -14.15 -31.45
CA HIS A 315 0.85 -13.04 -30.51
C HIS A 315 0.28 -11.85 -31.29
N GLU A 316 -1.01 -11.55 -31.13
CA GLU A 316 -1.49 -10.21 -31.39
C GLU A 316 -0.71 -9.35 -30.42
N VAL A 317 0.42 -8.83 -30.89
CA VAL A 317 1.03 -7.63 -30.34
C VAL A 317 0.09 -6.49 -30.73
N LEU A 318 -1.16 -6.57 -30.28
CA LEU A 318 -1.99 -5.39 -30.09
C LEU A 318 -1.09 -4.48 -29.27
N GLY A 319 -0.61 -3.42 -29.92
CA GLY A 319 0.29 -2.45 -29.32
C GLY A 319 -0.34 -2.07 -27.99
N LYS A 320 0.38 -2.32 -26.90
CA LYS A 320 -0.09 -1.97 -25.55
C LYS A 320 -0.02 -0.46 -25.43
N GLY A 321 -0.96 0.22 -26.09
CA GLY A 321 -1.06 1.66 -26.15
C GLY A 321 -1.30 2.23 -24.75
N PRO A 322 -1.01 3.51 -24.50
CA PRO A 322 -1.27 4.14 -23.20
C PRO A 322 -2.73 4.01 -22.78
N ILE A 323 -3.02 4.12 -21.48
CA ILE A 323 -4.40 4.04 -20.97
C ILE A 323 -4.81 5.42 -20.48
N VAL A 324 -5.94 5.93 -20.96
CA VAL A 324 -6.62 7.10 -20.39
C VAL A 324 -7.86 6.61 -19.65
N LEU A 325 -7.97 6.88 -18.36
CA LEU A 325 -9.10 6.53 -17.53
C LEU A 325 -9.85 7.79 -17.12
N CYS A 326 -11.08 7.94 -17.58
CA CYS A 326 -12.03 8.92 -17.06
C CYS A 326 -12.87 8.25 -15.97
N LEU A 327 -12.77 8.76 -14.74
CA LEU A 327 -13.51 8.26 -13.59
C LEU A 327 -14.47 9.32 -13.05
N ASP A 328 -15.75 9.01 -13.06
CA ASP A 328 -16.77 9.84 -12.45
C ASP A 328 -16.60 9.91 -10.93
N GLN A 329 -16.68 11.12 -10.41
CA GLN A 329 -16.56 11.52 -9.01
C GLN A 329 -17.71 12.48 -8.62
N SER A 330 -18.84 12.36 -9.33
CA SER A 330 -20.12 13.00 -9.01
C SER A 330 -20.68 12.53 -7.66
N GLY A 331 -21.66 13.25 -7.13
CA GLY A 331 -22.25 12.96 -5.82
C GLY A 331 -22.87 11.55 -5.71
N SER A 332 -23.39 10.98 -6.81
CA SER A 332 -23.94 9.61 -6.85
C SER A 332 -22.87 8.54 -6.61
N MET A 333 -21.66 8.78 -7.12
CA MET A 333 -20.51 7.88 -6.98
C MET A 333 -19.96 7.78 -5.55
N HIS A 334 -20.43 8.59 -4.59
CA HIS A 334 -19.86 8.64 -3.23
C HIS A 334 -19.81 7.25 -2.55
N LYS A 335 -20.84 6.41 -2.73
CA LYS A 335 -20.87 5.06 -2.14
C LYS A 335 -19.93 4.07 -2.83
N LEU A 336 -19.52 4.37 -4.05
CA LEU A 336 -18.66 3.53 -4.88
C LEU A 336 -17.23 4.04 -4.95
N ASP A 337 -16.93 5.16 -4.30
CA ASP A 337 -15.64 5.86 -4.40
C ASP A 337 -14.45 4.97 -3.99
N THR A 338 -14.56 4.25 -2.87
CA THR A 338 -13.48 3.36 -2.42
C THR A 338 -13.26 2.20 -3.39
N LYS A 339 -14.33 1.63 -3.95
CA LYS A 339 -14.26 0.59 -4.97
C LYS A 339 -13.62 1.11 -6.26
N SER A 340 -14.04 2.28 -6.72
CA SER A 340 -13.59 2.88 -7.98
C SER A 340 -12.11 3.27 -7.93
N LYS A 341 -11.63 3.76 -6.79
CA LYS A 341 -10.20 4.02 -6.53
C LYS A 341 -9.39 2.72 -6.46
N GLY A 342 -9.91 1.68 -5.79
CA GLY A 342 -9.30 0.36 -5.80
C GLY A 342 -9.17 -0.22 -7.21
N PHE A 343 -10.22 -0.07 -8.03
CA PHE A 343 -10.25 -0.48 -9.43
C PHE A 343 -9.23 0.29 -10.28
N THR A 344 -9.14 1.61 -10.07
CA THR A 344 -8.15 2.49 -10.69
C THR A 344 -6.72 2.04 -10.38
N LEU A 345 -6.42 1.74 -9.10
CA LEU A 345 -5.10 1.24 -8.70
C LEU A 345 -4.77 -0.13 -9.31
N ALA A 346 -5.77 -0.97 -9.56
CA ALA A 346 -5.58 -2.23 -10.27
C ALA A 346 -5.24 -2.00 -11.74
N LEU A 347 -5.96 -1.11 -12.45
CA LEU A 347 -5.62 -0.71 -13.83
C LEU A 347 -4.22 -0.10 -13.93
N MET A 348 -3.86 0.79 -12.99
CA MET A 348 -2.51 1.35 -12.91
C MET A 348 -1.45 0.27 -12.69
N SER A 349 -1.74 -0.76 -11.88
CA SER A 349 -0.82 -1.91 -11.69
C SER A 349 -0.59 -2.71 -12.98
N ILE A 350 -1.64 -2.88 -13.80
CA ILE A 350 -1.53 -3.47 -15.14
C ILE A 350 -0.63 -2.58 -16.02
N ALA A 351 -0.91 -1.28 -16.08
CA ALA A 351 -0.14 -0.31 -16.85
C ALA A 351 1.34 -0.32 -16.46
N ARG A 352 1.64 -0.34 -15.15
CA ARG A 352 2.99 -0.41 -14.60
C ARG A 352 3.72 -1.68 -15.01
N LYS A 353 3.07 -2.84 -14.89
CA LYS A 353 3.65 -4.13 -15.30
C LYS A 353 3.96 -4.17 -16.78
N GLN A 354 3.07 -3.58 -17.60
CA GLN A 354 3.21 -3.53 -19.04
C GLN A 354 4.04 -2.32 -19.54
N LYS A 355 4.52 -1.46 -18.63
CA LYS A 355 5.26 -0.21 -18.92
C LYS A 355 4.49 0.77 -19.82
N ARG A 356 3.16 0.79 -19.71
CA ARG A 356 2.26 1.70 -20.45
C ARG A 356 2.16 3.03 -19.72
N ASP A 357 2.16 4.13 -20.46
CA ASP A 357 1.79 5.42 -19.88
C ASP A 357 0.31 5.39 -19.46
N PHE A 358 -0.02 6.05 -18.35
CA PHE A 358 -1.36 6.04 -17.77
C PHE A 358 -1.81 7.47 -17.45
N CYS A 359 -3.02 7.85 -17.82
CA CYS A 359 -3.63 9.11 -17.46
C CYS A 359 -4.92 8.85 -16.70
N LEU A 360 -5.07 9.44 -15.52
CA LEU A 360 -6.31 9.46 -14.75
C LEU A 360 -6.95 10.84 -14.87
N ILE A 361 -8.20 10.89 -15.31
CA ILE A 361 -9.03 12.08 -15.37
C ILE A 361 -10.19 11.85 -14.40
N LEU A 362 -10.12 12.45 -13.22
CA LEU A 362 -11.25 12.52 -12.30
C LEU A 362 -12.19 13.61 -12.78
N PHE A 363 -13.49 13.35 -12.85
CA PHE A 363 -14.45 14.34 -13.33
C PHE A 363 -15.75 14.40 -12.53
N SER A 364 -16.35 15.58 -12.50
CA SER A 364 -17.72 15.87 -12.10
C SER A 364 -18.19 17.06 -12.96
N THR A 365 -18.56 18.20 -12.38
CA THR A 365 -18.66 19.49 -13.10
C THR A 365 -17.30 20.17 -13.30
N ARG A 366 -16.23 19.59 -12.75
CA ARG A 366 -14.83 20.00 -12.90
C ARG A 366 -13.96 18.78 -13.17
N THR A 367 -12.72 18.99 -13.61
CA THR A 367 -11.79 17.89 -13.91
C THR A 367 -10.45 18.04 -13.17
N GLN A 368 -9.85 16.91 -12.80
CA GLN A 368 -8.49 16.85 -12.28
C GLN A 368 -7.73 15.73 -13.00
N ILE A 369 -6.55 16.07 -13.53
CA ILE A 369 -5.79 15.20 -14.44
C ILE A 369 -4.47 14.81 -13.78
N PHE A 370 -4.18 13.51 -13.77
CA PHE A 370 -2.92 12.94 -13.31
C PHE A 370 -2.31 12.07 -14.39
N LYS A 371 -1.03 12.29 -14.70
CA LYS A 371 -0.30 11.54 -15.73
C LYS A 371 0.86 10.79 -15.10
N TYR A 372 0.97 9.51 -15.43
CA TYR A 372 1.95 8.61 -14.87
C TYR A 372 2.74 7.92 -15.97
N GLU A 373 4.03 8.21 -16.01
CA GLU A 373 4.93 7.60 -16.97
C GLU A 373 5.16 6.12 -16.66
N ARG A 374 4.96 5.24 -17.65
CA ARG A 374 5.10 3.79 -17.52
C ARG A 374 4.33 3.22 -16.31
N GLY A 375 3.18 3.83 -15.97
CA GLY A 375 2.35 3.47 -14.82
C GLY A 375 3.03 3.65 -13.46
N LYS A 376 4.11 4.43 -13.36
CA LYS A 376 4.79 4.70 -12.10
C LYS A 376 4.05 5.77 -11.31
N ILE A 377 3.28 5.32 -10.33
CA ILE A 377 2.62 6.18 -9.34
C ILE A 377 3.50 6.35 -8.11
N LYS A 378 3.61 7.57 -7.59
CA LYS A 378 4.30 7.84 -6.32
C LYS A 378 3.37 7.59 -5.14
N SER A 379 3.94 7.32 -3.98
CA SER A 379 3.20 7.12 -2.74
C SER A 379 2.35 8.34 -2.35
N SER A 380 2.88 9.55 -2.57
CA SER A 380 2.14 10.80 -2.39
C SER A 380 0.89 10.88 -3.26
N ASP A 381 0.97 10.39 -4.49
CA ASP A 381 -0.12 10.44 -5.46
C ASP A 381 -1.19 9.40 -5.11
N MET A 382 -0.80 8.23 -4.57
CA MET A 382 -1.75 7.26 -4.02
C MET A 382 -2.54 7.85 -2.84
N ILE A 383 -1.86 8.54 -1.92
CA ILE A 383 -2.50 9.21 -0.78
C ILE A 383 -3.44 10.32 -1.28
N ASN A 384 -2.97 11.14 -2.22
CA ASN A 384 -3.78 12.21 -2.81
C ASN A 384 -5.02 11.66 -3.53
N LEU A 385 -4.86 10.58 -4.30
CA LEU A 385 -5.98 9.89 -4.96
C LEU A 385 -6.99 9.40 -3.92
N ALA A 386 -6.54 8.79 -2.82
CA ALA A 386 -7.43 8.32 -1.77
C ALA A 386 -8.24 9.46 -1.13
N GLN A 387 -7.61 10.60 -0.89
CA GLN A 387 -8.23 11.77 -0.24
C GLN A 387 -9.08 12.65 -1.16
N THR A 388 -8.89 12.55 -2.48
CA THR A 388 -9.59 13.39 -3.45
C THR A 388 -10.99 12.84 -3.74
N PHE A 389 -12.03 13.66 -3.59
CA PHE A 389 -13.37 13.40 -4.13
C PHE A 389 -13.94 14.73 -4.63
N LEU A 390 -14.33 14.81 -5.91
CA LEU A 390 -14.74 16.09 -6.50
C LEU A 390 -16.12 16.54 -6.05
N GLY A 391 -17.09 15.61 -6.02
CA GLY A 391 -18.48 15.86 -5.71
C GLY A 391 -19.20 16.74 -6.74
N GLY A 392 -20.51 16.90 -6.55
CA GLY A 392 -21.37 17.75 -7.40
C GLY A 392 -22.10 16.97 -8.49
N GLY A 393 -22.52 17.68 -9.54
CA GLY A 393 -23.16 17.10 -10.73
C GLY A 393 -22.16 16.45 -11.69
N THR A 394 -22.64 16.07 -12.87
CA THR A 394 -21.88 15.32 -13.86
C THR A 394 -21.88 16.07 -15.19
N ASP A 395 -20.71 16.21 -15.82
CA ASP A 395 -20.53 16.75 -17.18
C ASP A 395 -19.64 15.77 -17.96
N PHE A 396 -20.17 15.18 -19.02
CA PHE A 396 -19.44 14.24 -19.89
C PHE A 396 -18.62 14.94 -20.97
N THR A 397 -18.98 16.16 -21.35
CA THR A 397 -18.29 16.91 -22.41
C THR A 397 -16.86 17.24 -21.96
N LEU A 398 -16.72 17.73 -20.73
CA LEU A 398 -15.43 18.10 -20.14
C LEU A 398 -14.39 16.96 -20.12
N PRO A 399 -14.65 15.78 -19.51
CA PRO A 399 -13.68 14.69 -19.49
C PRO A 399 -13.35 14.14 -20.87
N LEU A 400 -14.31 14.08 -21.80
CA LEU A 400 -14.09 13.62 -23.17
C LEU A 400 -13.17 14.58 -23.95
N GLU A 401 -13.37 15.89 -23.79
CA GLU A 401 -12.48 16.89 -24.37
C GLU A 401 -11.07 16.79 -23.78
N ARG A 402 -10.96 16.67 -22.45
CA ARG A 402 -9.66 16.51 -21.78
C ARG A 402 -8.95 15.23 -22.19
N ALA A 403 -9.67 14.12 -22.33
CA ALA A 403 -9.11 12.87 -22.82
C ALA A 403 -8.53 13.03 -24.23
N MET A 404 -9.25 13.69 -25.14
CA MET A 404 -8.76 13.94 -26.51
C MET A 404 -7.52 14.84 -26.53
N ASN A 405 -7.45 15.84 -25.65
CA ASN A 405 -6.24 16.66 -25.50
C ASN A 405 -5.05 15.83 -25.05
N VAL A 406 -5.24 14.92 -24.10
CA VAL A 406 -4.19 14.00 -23.64
C VAL A 406 -3.77 13.05 -24.77
N ILE A 407 -4.71 12.45 -25.51
CA ILE A 407 -4.43 11.52 -26.62
C ILE A 407 -3.64 12.20 -27.75
N ASN A 408 -3.75 13.52 -27.90
CA ASN A 408 -2.96 14.28 -28.86
C ASN A 408 -1.49 14.47 -28.46
N GLU A 409 -1.14 14.20 -27.20
CA GLU A 409 0.25 14.25 -26.75
C GLU A 409 1.03 13.05 -27.29
N SER A 410 2.31 13.26 -27.63
CA SER A 410 3.16 12.24 -28.27
C SER A 410 3.26 10.94 -27.46
N ARG A 411 3.18 11.04 -26.13
CA ARG A 411 3.25 9.91 -25.19
C ARG A 411 1.98 9.08 -25.12
N PHE A 412 0.84 9.62 -25.55
CA PHE A 412 -0.49 8.99 -25.50
C PHE A 412 -1.00 8.59 -26.89
N LYS A 413 -0.10 8.45 -27.87
CA LYS A 413 -0.46 8.00 -29.22
C LYS A 413 -1.07 6.60 -29.16
N GLN A 414 -2.20 6.40 -29.86
CA GLN A 414 -2.97 5.14 -29.85
C GLN A 414 -3.39 4.72 -28.44
N ALA A 415 -3.63 5.67 -27.54
CA ALA A 415 -4.18 5.36 -26.24
C ALA A 415 -5.63 4.89 -26.35
N ASP A 416 -6.00 3.92 -25.52
CA ASP A 416 -7.40 3.53 -25.33
C ASP A 416 -7.98 4.32 -24.15
N LEU A 417 -9.27 4.67 -24.27
CA LEU A 417 -10.03 5.38 -23.27
C LEU A 417 -10.95 4.41 -22.52
N VAL A 418 -10.79 4.36 -21.19
CA VAL A 418 -11.75 3.72 -20.29
C VAL A 418 -12.58 4.81 -19.64
N PHE A 419 -13.90 4.75 -19.78
CA PHE A 419 -14.83 5.74 -19.22
C PHE A 419 -15.73 5.07 -18.18
N ILE A 420 -15.73 5.54 -16.94
CA ILE A 420 -16.49 4.94 -15.84
C ILE A 420 -17.44 5.97 -15.26
N THR A 421 -18.73 5.64 -15.20
CA THR A 421 -19.79 6.54 -14.70
C THR A 421 -20.97 5.77 -14.12
N ASP A 422 -21.59 6.31 -13.06
CA ASP A 422 -22.94 5.94 -12.61
C ASP A 422 -23.99 7.01 -12.97
N GLY A 423 -23.55 8.16 -13.47
CA GLY A 423 -24.41 9.29 -13.79
C GLY A 423 -24.98 9.24 -15.20
N GLU A 424 -25.96 10.11 -15.43
CA GLU A 424 -26.49 10.44 -16.75
C GLU A 424 -26.22 11.91 -17.04
N ASP A 425 -25.76 12.19 -18.24
CA ASP A 425 -25.61 13.54 -18.77
C ASP A 425 -26.03 13.56 -20.25
N LYS A 426 -26.35 14.75 -20.76
CA LYS A 426 -26.67 14.98 -22.16
C LYS A 426 -25.50 15.70 -22.82
N VAL A 427 -24.92 15.04 -23.81
CA VAL A 427 -23.88 15.63 -24.64
C VAL A 427 -24.53 16.16 -25.92
N GLN A 428 -24.11 17.34 -26.39
CA GLN A 428 -24.62 17.90 -27.64
C GLN A 428 -24.18 17.06 -28.85
N ASP A 429 -25.07 16.83 -29.81
CA ASP A 429 -24.80 16.02 -31.01
C ASP A 429 -23.60 16.54 -31.81
N SER A 430 -23.47 17.87 -31.94
CA SER A 430 -22.34 18.51 -32.61
C SER A 430 -20.99 18.18 -31.97
N PHE A 431 -20.95 18.04 -30.65
CA PHE A 431 -19.74 17.60 -29.93
C PHE A 431 -19.48 16.12 -30.16
N LEU A 432 -20.51 15.25 -30.10
CA LEU A 432 -20.37 13.81 -30.32
C LEU A 432 -19.86 13.49 -31.71
N GLU A 433 -20.35 14.19 -32.75
CA GLU A 433 -19.86 14.05 -34.12
C GLU A 433 -18.36 14.40 -34.22
N SER A 434 -17.97 15.54 -33.64
CA SER A 434 -16.57 15.99 -33.61
C SER A 434 -15.66 15.03 -32.84
N PHE A 435 -16.13 14.56 -31.68
CA PHE A 435 -15.41 13.59 -30.85
C PHE A 435 -15.22 12.26 -31.58
N ASN A 436 -16.28 11.70 -32.17
CA ASN A 436 -16.22 10.44 -32.91
C ASN A 436 -15.32 10.53 -34.15
N LYS A 437 -15.29 11.69 -34.82
CA LYS A 437 -14.34 11.93 -35.92
C LYS A 437 -12.89 11.88 -35.42
N LYS A 438 -12.56 12.62 -34.36
CA LYS A 438 -11.22 12.62 -33.75
C LYS A 438 -10.83 11.23 -33.23
N LYS A 439 -11.76 10.51 -32.61
CA LYS A 439 -11.58 9.14 -32.14
C LYS A 439 -11.09 8.21 -33.26
N LYS A 440 -11.77 8.26 -34.42
CA LYS A 440 -11.39 7.48 -35.62
C LYS A 440 -10.03 7.90 -36.18
N GLU A 441 -9.77 9.22 -36.29
CA GLU A 441 -8.48 9.74 -36.77
C GLU A 441 -7.30 9.31 -35.90
N LYS A 442 -7.52 9.14 -34.59
CA LYS A 442 -6.49 8.77 -33.61
C LYS A 442 -6.40 7.26 -33.35
N ASN A 443 -7.27 6.46 -33.98
CA ASN A 443 -7.41 5.03 -33.73
C ASN A 443 -7.52 4.71 -32.23
N CYS A 444 -8.33 5.50 -31.52
CA CYS A 444 -8.59 5.36 -30.09
C CYS A 444 -9.86 4.53 -29.89
N ASN A 445 -9.83 3.48 -29.08
CA ASN A 445 -11.06 2.77 -28.69
C ASN A 445 -11.57 3.30 -27.35
N VAL A 446 -12.88 3.33 -27.20
CA VAL A 446 -13.55 3.75 -25.97
C VAL A 446 -14.33 2.57 -25.38
N LEU A 447 -13.87 2.11 -24.21
CA LEU A 447 -14.59 1.15 -23.37
C LEU A 447 -15.27 1.90 -22.24
N SER A 448 -16.58 1.81 -22.16
CA SER A 448 -17.35 2.43 -21.08
C SER A 448 -17.92 1.40 -20.11
N LEU A 449 -17.71 1.63 -18.81
CA LEU A 449 -18.34 0.90 -17.72
C LEU A 449 -19.43 1.79 -17.11
N THR A 450 -20.69 1.38 -17.25
CA THR A 450 -21.84 2.10 -16.70
C THR A 450 -22.42 1.36 -15.52
N ILE A 451 -22.55 2.05 -14.38
CA ILE A 451 -23.01 1.45 -13.13
C ILE A 451 -24.46 1.86 -12.89
N GLY A 452 -25.39 0.89 -12.85
CA GLY A 452 -26.80 1.11 -12.47
C GLY A 452 -27.70 1.92 -13.43
N SER A 453 -27.14 2.68 -14.38
CA SER A 453 -27.87 3.73 -15.12
C SER A 453 -28.13 3.43 -16.61
N ASN A 454 -28.79 4.37 -17.29
CA ASN A 454 -29.14 4.30 -18.71
C ASN A 454 -27.93 4.51 -19.63
N ILE A 455 -27.72 3.56 -20.54
CA ILE A 455 -26.57 3.53 -21.46
C ILE A 455 -26.71 4.43 -22.69
N LYS A 456 -27.85 5.13 -22.88
CA LYS A 456 -28.17 5.88 -24.11
C LYS A 456 -27.08 6.86 -24.55
N THR A 457 -26.69 7.82 -23.70
CA THR A 457 -25.67 8.82 -24.06
C THR A 457 -24.30 8.16 -24.24
N VAL A 458 -23.96 7.22 -23.36
CA VAL A 458 -22.65 6.54 -23.37
C VAL A 458 -22.45 5.72 -24.64
N ASN A 459 -23.51 5.08 -25.15
CA ASN A 459 -23.49 4.36 -26.42
C ASN A 459 -23.15 5.24 -27.63
N GLN A 460 -23.37 6.55 -27.57
CA GLN A 460 -23.16 7.44 -28.72
C GLN A 460 -21.68 7.74 -28.98
N PHE A 461 -20.80 7.55 -28.00
CA PHE A 461 -19.35 7.79 -28.14
C PHE A 461 -18.48 6.57 -27.86
N SER A 462 -19.05 5.50 -27.28
CA SER A 462 -18.31 4.29 -26.90
C SER A 462 -18.25 3.24 -28.01
N ASP A 463 -17.15 2.52 -28.12
CA ASP A 463 -17.03 1.36 -29.02
C ASP A 463 -17.53 0.07 -28.34
N LYS A 464 -17.39 0.00 -27.01
CA LYS A 464 -17.95 -1.07 -26.19
C LYS A 464 -18.51 -0.48 -24.90
N VAL A 465 -19.75 -0.84 -24.57
CA VAL A 465 -20.39 -0.48 -23.30
C VAL A 465 -20.66 -1.75 -22.51
N VAL A 466 -20.24 -1.75 -21.24
CA VAL A 466 -20.53 -2.84 -20.30
C VAL A 466 -21.31 -2.27 -19.13
N GLN A 467 -22.55 -2.72 -19.02
CA GLN A 467 -23.41 -2.37 -17.90
C GLN A 467 -23.16 -3.30 -16.74
N VAL A 468 -22.94 -2.74 -15.55
CA VAL A 468 -22.69 -3.47 -14.32
C VAL A 468 -23.55 -2.91 -13.20
N LYS A 469 -23.82 -3.72 -12.18
CA LYS A 469 -24.48 -3.22 -10.96
C LYS A 469 -23.48 -2.59 -9.98
N ASP A 470 -22.23 -3.04 -10.04
CA ASP A 470 -21.16 -2.68 -9.12
C ASP A 470 -19.79 -2.98 -9.76
N PHE A 471 -18.71 -2.49 -9.16
CA PHE A 471 -17.32 -2.75 -9.58
C PHE A 471 -16.87 -4.19 -9.31
N ASP A 472 -17.55 -4.96 -8.46
CA ASP A 472 -17.25 -6.37 -8.20
C ASP A 472 -18.02 -7.34 -9.12
N ASP A 473 -18.79 -6.81 -10.06
CA ASP A 473 -19.47 -7.58 -11.10
C ASP A 473 -18.46 -8.11 -12.14
N VAL A 474 -18.70 -9.32 -12.65
CA VAL A 474 -17.86 -9.98 -13.66
C VAL A 474 -17.70 -9.13 -14.93
N GLY A 475 -18.75 -8.38 -15.29
CA GLY A 475 -18.72 -7.48 -16.44
C GLY A 475 -17.64 -6.39 -16.32
N SER A 476 -17.43 -5.84 -15.11
CA SER A 476 -16.47 -4.74 -14.88
C SER A 476 -15.04 -5.17 -15.19
N PHE A 477 -14.74 -6.46 -15.02
CA PHE A 477 -13.40 -7.03 -15.21
C PHE A 477 -12.97 -7.06 -16.67
N THR A 478 -13.88 -6.79 -17.62
CA THR A 478 -13.56 -6.59 -19.04
C THR A 478 -12.52 -5.47 -19.21
N ALA A 479 -12.56 -4.42 -18.38
CA ALA A 479 -11.55 -3.37 -18.47
C ALA A 479 -10.15 -3.83 -18.04
N PHE A 480 -10.00 -4.99 -17.40
CA PHE A 480 -8.68 -5.57 -17.13
C PHE A 480 -8.12 -6.36 -18.32
N GLU A 481 -8.84 -6.49 -19.43
CA GLU A 481 -8.40 -7.19 -20.65
C GLU A 481 -7.70 -6.25 -21.66
N ILE A 482 -7.74 -4.94 -21.39
CA ILE A 482 -7.12 -3.87 -22.20
C ILE A 482 -5.60 -3.93 -22.24
#